data_AF-A0AAV2VPH8-F1
#
_entry.id   AF-A0AAV2VPH8-F1
#
_cell.length_a   1.000
_cell.length_b   1.000
_cell.length_c   1.000
_cell.angle_alpha   90.00
_cell.angle_beta   90.00
_cell.angle_gamma   90.00
#
_symmetry.space_group_name_H-M   'P 1'
#
loop_
_entity.id
_entity.type
_entity.pdbx_description
1 polymer ?
#
loop_
_entity_poly.entity_id
_entity_poly.type
_entity_poly.pdbx_seq_one_letter_code
_entity_poly.pdbx_strand_id
1 'polypeptide(L)'
;MLRKILREIFVSLVLGAVPCFIVYAASGVSGIETYLKSIDVSESTVYYFVLLSGFHLIVSIAGRWAPRHFDGVRASLRFMYEVANEVGTSLLCLYRIIAGSAIGCSLIALASYPELGAVTYALVFALAAFPFLWVCVLISGTYNHAREQQLA
;
A
#
# COMPACT_ATOMS: atom_id res chain seq x y z
N MET A 1 4.06 -16.76 -5.67
CA MET A 1 4.63 -15.50 -5.15
C MET A 1 4.81 -14.45 -6.25
N LEU A 2 5.50 -14.78 -7.35
CA LEU A 2 5.70 -13.87 -8.50
C LEU A 2 4.41 -13.22 -9.03
N ARG A 3 3.34 -14.00 -9.27
CA ARG A 3 2.04 -13.47 -9.73
C ARG A 3 1.44 -12.42 -8.79
N LYS A 4 1.63 -12.55 -7.47
CA LYS A 4 1.14 -11.58 -6.47
C LYS A 4 1.93 -10.28 -6.57
N ILE A 5 3.26 -10.39 -6.66
CA ILE A 5 4.16 -9.24 -6.83
C ILE A 5 3.82 -8.47 -8.10
N LEU A 6 3.70 -9.15 -9.24
CA LEU A 6 3.33 -8.53 -10.52
C LEU A 6 1.97 -7.82 -10.44
N ARG A 7 0.98 -8.42 -9.78
CA ARG A 7 -0.32 -7.78 -9.57
C ARG A 7 -0.19 -6.49 -8.77
N GLU A 8 0.53 -6.51 -7.66
CA GLU A 8 0.72 -5.30 -6.83
C GLU A 8 1.51 -4.22 -7.57
N ILE A 9 2.50 -4.59 -8.39
CA ILE A 9 3.20 -3.64 -9.26
C ILE A 9 2.23 -2.98 -10.24
N PHE A 10 1.43 -3.77 -10.98
CA PHE A 10 0.46 -3.22 -11.93
C PHE A 10 -0.59 -2.32 -11.27
N VAL A 11 -1.14 -2.75 -10.13
CA VAL A 11 -2.11 -1.94 -9.39
C VAL A 11 -1.47 -0.64 -8.90
N SER A 12 -0.25 -0.70 -8.37
CA SER A 12 0.49 0.48 -7.93
C SER A 12 0.78 1.43 -9.09
N LEU A 13 1.18 0.91 -10.25
CA LEU A 13 1.37 1.73 -11.46
C LEU A 13 0.10 2.49 -11.85
N VAL A 14 -1.05 1.82 -11.86
CA VAL A 14 -2.33 2.46 -12.20
C VAL A 14 -2.72 3.50 -11.15
N LEU A 15 -2.56 3.20 -9.86
CA LEU A 15 -3.02 4.07 -8.77
C LEU A 15 -2.08 5.23 -8.46
N GLY A 16 -0.77 5.07 -8.67
CA GLY A 16 0.22 6.09 -8.31
C GLY A 16 1.00 6.63 -9.51
N ALA A 17 1.50 5.76 -10.40
CA ALA A 17 2.35 6.20 -11.50
C ALA A 17 1.56 6.97 -12.58
N VAL A 18 0.35 6.51 -12.93
CA VAL A 18 -0.51 7.20 -13.92
C VAL A 18 -0.87 8.62 -13.48
N PRO A 19 -1.40 8.87 -12.27
CA PRO A 19 -1.60 10.24 -11.78
C PRO A 19 -0.30 11.06 -11.76
N CYS A 20 0.82 10.44 -11.37
CA CYS A 20 2.12 11.11 -11.37
C CYS A 20 2.52 11.60 -12.78
N PHE A 21 2.32 10.77 -13.81
CA PHE A 21 2.55 11.18 -15.20
C PHE A 21 1.60 12.28 -15.67
N ILE A 22 0.31 12.20 -15.32
CA ILE A 22 -0.68 13.22 -15.69
C ILE A 22 -0.29 14.57 -15.08
N VAL A 23 0.06 14.58 -13.80
CA VAL A 23 0.47 15.79 -13.09
C VAL A 23 1.77 16.36 -13.66
N TYR A 24 2.75 15.50 -13.98
CA TYR A 24 3.98 15.93 -14.64
C TYR A 24 3.72 16.55 -16.01
N ALA A 25 2.86 15.93 -16.83
CA ALA A 25 2.51 16.46 -18.14
C ALA A 25 1.81 17.82 -18.07
N ALA A 26 1.03 18.07 -17.01
CA ALA A 26 0.30 19.32 -16.82
C ALA A 26 1.16 20.46 -16.24
N SER A 27 1.97 20.17 -15.23
CA SER A 27 2.63 21.21 -14.40
C SER A 27 4.13 20.95 -14.15
N GLY A 28 4.72 19.98 -14.85
CA GLY A 28 6.12 19.59 -14.71
C GLY A 28 6.46 19.12 -13.29
N VAL A 29 7.72 19.33 -12.89
CA VAL A 29 8.25 18.90 -11.58
C VAL A 29 7.50 19.55 -10.41
N SER A 30 7.08 20.80 -10.54
CA SER A 30 6.32 21.51 -9.49
C SER A 30 4.97 20.86 -9.19
N GLY A 31 4.32 20.29 -10.23
CA GLY A 31 3.13 19.49 -10.09
C GLY A 31 3.40 18.23 -9.27
N ILE A 32 4.46 17.49 -9.62
CA ILE A 32 4.84 16.27 -8.90
C ILE A 32 5.10 16.59 -7.44
N GLU A 33 5.84 17.66 -7.13
CA GLU A 33 6.12 18.04 -5.76
C GLU A 33 4.83 18.31 -4.96
N THR A 34 3.88 19.04 -5.55
CA THR A 34 2.58 19.31 -4.94
C THR A 34 1.76 18.03 -4.73
N TYR A 35 1.76 17.15 -5.73
CA TYR A 35 1.08 15.86 -5.67
C TYR A 35 1.68 14.96 -4.59
N LEU A 36 3.00 14.83 -4.52
CA LEU A 36 3.68 14.05 -3.48
C LEU A 36 3.42 14.61 -2.09
N LYS A 37 3.45 15.93 -1.91
CA LYS A 37 3.07 16.59 -0.65
C LYS A 37 1.61 16.35 -0.25
N SER A 38 0.72 16.17 -1.22
CA SER A 38 -0.70 15.84 -0.95
C SER A 38 -0.91 14.38 -0.53
N ILE A 39 0.01 13.49 -0.89
CA ILE A 39 0.01 12.08 -0.49
C ILE A 39 0.77 11.89 0.82
N ASP A 40 1.71 12.79 1.12
CA ASP A 40 2.48 12.76 2.35
C ASP A 40 1.54 12.83 3.55
N VAL A 41 1.48 11.69 4.24
CA VAL A 41 0.67 11.51 5.42
C VAL A 41 1.53 11.90 6.61
N SER A 42 1.04 12.86 7.41
CA SER A 42 1.71 13.31 8.62
C SER A 42 2.26 12.13 9.44
N GLU A 43 3.37 12.32 10.16
CA GLU A 43 3.96 11.27 11.02
C GLU A 43 2.90 10.64 11.94
N SER A 44 1.98 11.45 12.47
CA SER A 44 0.84 10.99 13.28
C SER A 44 -0.08 10.01 12.54
N THR A 45 -0.32 10.25 11.25
CA THR A 45 -1.11 9.37 10.38
C THR A 45 -0.36 8.06 10.10
N VAL A 46 0.97 8.12 9.93
CA VAL A 46 1.81 6.91 9.79
C VAL A 46 1.76 6.08 11.08
N TYR A 47 1.92 6.69 12.25
CA TYR A 47 1.78 6.00 13.54
C TYR A 47 0.40 5.38 13.72
N TYR A 48 -0.65 6.11 13.34
CA TYR A 48 -2.02 5.60 13.34
C TYR A 48 -2.13 4.34 12.47
N PHE A 49 -1.62 4.36 11.23
CA PHE A 49 -1.64 3.19 10.35
C PHE A 49 -0.81 2.00 10.85
N VAL A 50 0.31 2.24 11.53
CA VAL A 50 1.10 1.18 12.17
C VAL A 50 0.30 0.54 13.30
N LEU A 51 -0.32 1.35 14.16
CA LEU A 51 -1.15 0.87 15.27
C LEU A 51 -2.34 0.05 14.75
N LEU A 52 -2.92 0.51 13.65
CA LEU A 52 -4.05 -0.10 12.95
C LEU A 52 -3.68 -1.43 12.28
N SER A 53 -2.48 -1.52 11.71
CA SER A 53 -1.90 -2.76 11.20
C SER A 53 -1.65 -3.76 12.34
N GLY A 54 -1.16 -3.28 13.49
CA GLY A 54 -1.02 -4.08 14.70
C GLY A 54 -2.35 -4.62 15.22
N PHE A 55 -3.39 -3.77 15.25
CA PHE A 55 -4.75 -4.18 15.57
C PHE A 55 -5.24 -5.27 14.62
N HIS A 56 -5.09 -5.10 13.31
CA HIS A 56 -5.50 -6.11 12.33
C HIS A 56 -4.76 -7.44 12.52
N LEU A 57 -3.46 -7.41 12.80
CA LEU A 57 -2.67 -8.61 13.08
C LEU A 57 -3.17 -9.34 14.33
N ILE A 58 -3.42 -8.60 15.41
CA ILE A 58 -3.94 -9.15 16.67
C ILE A 58 -5.30 -9.80 16.46
N VAL A 59 -6.22 -9.11 15.79
CA VAL A 59 -7.57 -9.63 15.48
C VAL A 59 -7.48 -10.87 14.59
N SER A 60 -6.59 -10.87 13.60
CA SER A 60 -6.39 -12.04 12.73
C SER A 60 -5.81 -13.24 13.46
N ILE A 61 -4.90 -13.04 14.42
CA ILE A 61 -4.38 -14.12 15.27
C ILE A 61 -5.49 -14.62 16.21
N ALA A 62 -6.20 -13.71 16.89
CA ALA A 62 -7.27 -14.05 17.81
C ALA A 62 -8.40 -14.84 17.14
N GLY A 63 -8.81 -14.44 15.93
CA GLY A 63 -9.83 -15.16 15.16
C GLY A 63 -9.41 -16.60 14.80
N ARG A 64 -8.12 -16.85 14.61
CA ARG A 64 -7.60 -18.19 14.28
C ARG A 64 -7.58 -19.15 15.48
N TRP A 65 -7.49 -18.60 16.70
CA TRP A 65 -7.40 -19.36 17.95
C TRP A 65 -8.69 -19.34 18.78
N ALA A 66 -9.75 -18.70 18.28
CA ALA A 66 -11.02 -18.60 18.97
C ALA A 66 -11.68 -20.00 19.14
N PRO A 67 -12.02 -20.42 20.37
CA PRO A 67 -12.66 -21.71 20.62
C PRO A 67 -14.04 -21.80 19.96
N ARG A 68 -14.33 -22.95 19.34
CA ARG A 68 -15.59 -23.22 18.61
C ARG A 68 -16.88 -23.15 19.46
N HIS A 69 -16.79 -22.97 20.77
CA HIS A 69 -17.93 -23.15 21.69
C HIS A 69 -18.51 -21.83 22.24
N PHE A 70 -17.97 -20.66 21.85
CA PHE A 70 -18.46 -19.37 22.34
C PHE A 70 -19.03 -18.51 21.20
N ASP A 71 -20.35 -18.62 20.96
CA ASP A 71 -21.03 -17.92 19.85
C ASP A 71 -21.00 -16.40 19.98
N GLY A 72 -21.11 -15.84 21.19
CA GLY A 72 -21.03 -14.39 21.42
C GLY A 72 -19.64 -13.81 21.16
N VAL A 73 -18.58 -14.53 21.56
CA VAL A 73 -17.19 -14.16 21.29
C VAL A 73 -16.90 -14.22 19.79
N ARG A 74 -17.49 -15.20 19.09
CA ARG A 74 -17.37 -15.35 17.64
C ARG A 74 -18.02 -14.20 16.87
N ALA A 75 -19.19 -13.72 17.30
CA ALA A 75 -19.87 -12.59 16.68
C ALA A 75 -19.05 -11.29 16.77
N SER A 76 -18.53 -10.99 17.96
CA SER A 76 -17.67 -9.81 18.18
C SER A 76 -16.35 -9.90 17.41
N LEU A 77 -15.72 -11.08 17.38
CA LEU A 77 -14.50 -11.29 16.59
C LEU A 77 -14.74 -11.17 15.09
N ARG A 78 -15.89 -11.63 14.57
CA ARG A 78 -16.26 -11.48 13.16
C ARG A 78 -16.43 -10.01 12.78
N PHE A 79 -17.12 -9.23 13.61
CA PHE A 79 -17.26 -7.78 13.39
C PHE A 79 -15.90 -7.06 13.44
N MET A 80 -15.08 -7.35 14.44
CA MET A 80 -13.72 -6.78 14.54
C MET A 80 -12.86 -7.15 13.32
N TYR A 81 -13.05 -8.35 12.77
CA TYR A 81 -12.35 -8.80 11.59
C TYR A 81 -12.75 -8.05 10.33
N GLU A 82 -14.05 -7.81 10.15
CA GLU A 82 -14.60 -7.00 9.04
C GLU A 82 -14.04 -5.58 9.08
N VAL A 83 -14.11 -4.93 10.25
CA VAL A 83 -13.53 -3.59 10.46
C VAL A 83 -12.04 -3.58 10.14
N ALA A 84 -11.29 -4.55 10.66
CA ALA A 84 -9.85 -4.61 10.43
C ALA A 84 -9.51 -4.87 8.95
N ASN A 85 -10.34 -5.63 8.23
CA ASN A 85 -10.21 -5.86 6.78
C ASN A 85 -10.47 -4.59 5.97
N GLU A 86 -11.55 -3.86 6.24
CA GLU A 86 -11.86 -2.60 5.53
C GLU A 86 -10.72 -1.59 5.72
N VAL A 87 -10.26 -1.48 6.94
CA VAL A 87 -9.17 -0.60 7.30
C VAL A 87 -7.85 -1.03 6.65
N GLY A 88 -7.53 -2.33 6.67
CA GLY A 88 -6.37 -2.89 5.98
C GLY A 88 -6.40 -2.65 4.47
N THR A 89 -7.58 -2.71 3.84
CA THR A 89 -7.71 -2.40 2.39
C THR A 89 -7.47 -0.93 2.07
N SER A 90 -7.89 -0.02 2.96
CA SER A 90 -7.65 1.42 2.81
C SER A 90 -6.16 1.74 2.93
N LEU A 91 -5.48 1.11 3.90
CA LEU A 91 -4.04 1.26 4.08
C LEU A 91 -3.24 0.66 2.91
N LEU A 92 -3.66 -0.50 2.42
CA LEU A 92 -3.10 -1.12 1.22
C LEU A 92 -3.21 -0.19 0.00
N CYS A 93 -4.30 0.56 -0.13
CA CYS A 93 -4.47 1.56 -1.19
C CYS A 93 -3.41 2.67 -1.11
N LEU A 94 -3.19 3.23 0.09
CA LEU A 94 -2.16 4.25 0.32
C LEU A 94 -0.77 3.77 -0.06
N TYR A 95 -0.39 2.56 0.37
CA TYR A 95 0.92 2.01 0.01
C TYR A 95 1.08 1.78 -1.50
N ARG A 96 0.01 1.40 -2.22
CA ARG A 96 0.01 1.28 -3.68
C ARG A 96 0.19 2.64 -4.37
N ILE A 97 -0.46 3.69 -3.86
CA ILE A 97 -0.31 5.05 -4.39
C ILE A 97 1.14 5.53 -4.19
N ILE A 98 1.71 5.35 -3.00
CA ILE A 98 3.10 5.75 -2.72
C ILE A 98 4.10 4.98 -3.58
N ALA A 99 3.98 3.64 -3.60
CA ALA A 99 4.82 2.78 -4.42
C ALA A 99 4.74 3.15 -5.91
N GLY A 100 3.52 3.34 -6.42
CA GLY A 100 3.27 3.73 -7.80
C GLY A 100 3.85 5.09 -8.14
N SER A 101 3.66 6.07 -7.27
CA SER A 101 4.16 7.44 -7.47
C SER A 101 5.69 7.46 -7.50
N ALA A 102 6.34 6.68 -6.63
CA ALA A 102 7.79 6.50 -6.64
C ALA A 102 8.30 5.85 -7.95
N ILE A 103 7.63 4.80 -8.44
CA ILE A 103 7.96 4.21 -9.75
C ILE A 103 7.75 5.23 -10.88
N GLY A 104 6.67 5.99 -10.85
CA GLY A 104 6.40 7.08 -11.80
C GLY A 104 7.51 8.12 -11.82
N CYS A 105 7.92 8.62 -10.64
CA CYS A 105 9.03 9.56 -10.51
C CYS A 105 10.35 8.99 -11.03
N SER A 106 10.62 7.71 -10.79
CA SER A 106 11.81 7.02 -11.32
C SER A 106 11.82 7.00 -12.85
N LEU A 107 10.69 6.67 -13.47
CA LEU A 107 10.54 6.65 -14.93
C LEU A 107 10.63 8.05 -15.54
N ILE A 108 10.05 9.06 -14.90
CA ILE A 108 10.14 10.47 -15.32
C ILE A 108 11.60 10.94 -15.25
N ALA A 109 12.31 10.63 -14.16
CA ALA A 109 13.72 10.99 -14.01
C ALA A 109 14.57 10.39 -15.14
N LEU A 110 14.37 9.11 -15.48
CA LEU A 110 15.07 8.44 -16.56
C LEU A 110 14.75 9.02 -17.94
N ALA A 111 13.47 9.30 -18.22
CA ALA A 111 13.02 9.73 -19.54
C ALA A 111 13.31 11.20 -19.83
N SER A 112 13.23 12.06 -18.81
CA SER A 112 13.23 13.51 -18.99
C SER A 112 14.54 14.20 -18.58
N TYR A 113 15.40 13.56 -17.78
CA TYR A 113 16.61 14.18 -17.23
C TYR A 113 17.89 13.31 -17.34
N PRO A 114 18.19 12.70 -18.51
CA PRO A 114 19.28 11.72 -18.66
C PRO A 114 20.68 12.26 -18.26
N GLU A 115 20.91 13.56 -18.42
CA GLU A 115 22.21 14.24 -18.22
C GLU A 115 22.47 14.65 -16.75
N LEU A 116 21.45 14.67 -15.87
CA LEU A 116 21.49 15.30 -14.55
C LEU A 116 21.61 14.31 -13.38
N GLY A 117 22.28 13.18 -13.59
CA GLY A 117 22.30 12.09 -12.61
C GLY A 117 20.96 11.35 -12.53
N ALA A 118 20.22 11.29 -13.65
CA ALA A 118 18.97 10.55 -13.81
C ALA A 118 19.01 9.16 -13.19
N VAL A 119 20.12 8.43 -13.39
CA VAL A 119 20.28 7.08 -12.86
C VAL A 119 20.28 7.06 -11.33
N THR A 120 20.91 8.05 -10.69
CA THR A 120 20.95 8.17 -9.22
C THR A 120 19.57 8.47 -8.65
N TYR A 121 18.87 9.47 -9.20
CA TYR A 121 17.52 9.83 -8.73
C TYR A 121 16.50 8.74 -9.02
N ALA A 122 16.59 8.11 -10.20
CA ALA A 122 15.76 6.98 -10.55
C ALA A 122 15.99 5.78 -9.62
N LEU A 123 17.24 5.51 -9.24
CA LEU A 123 17.59 4.51 -8.23
C LEU A 123 17.00 4.84 -6.87
N VAL A 124 17.13 6.08 -6.40
CA VAL A 124 16.56 6.51 -5.11
C VAL A 124 15.05 6.26 -5.08
N PHE A 125 14.33 6.68 -6.12
CA PHE A 125 12.88 6.46 -6.18
C PHE A 125 12.51 4.97 -6.34
N ALA A 126 13.27 4.19 -7.12
CA ALA A 126 13.05 2.76 -7.27
C ALA A 126 13.29 1.99 -5.95
N LEU A 127 14.35 2.34 -5.22
CA LEU A 127 14.65 1.78 -3.91
C LEU A 127 13.59 2.18 -2.87
N ALA A 128 13.10 3.43 -2.92
CA ALA A 128 12.02 3.88 -2.06
C ALA A 128 10.70 3.15 -2.32
N ALA A 129 10.41 2.75 -3.56
CA ALA A 129 9.20 1.99 -3.90
C ALA A 129 9.19 0.55 -3.32
N PHE A 130 10.37 -0.05 -3.15
CA PHE A 130 10.51 -1.45 -2.74
C PHE A 130 9.86 -1.80 -1.39
N PRO A 131 10.11 -1.09 -0.27
CA PRO A 131 9.47 -1.39 1.00
C PRO A 131 7.94 -1.29 0.93
N PHE A 132 7.40 -0.30 0.20
CA PHE A 132 5.96 -0.15 0.04
C PHE A 132 5.33 -1.28 -0.77
N LEU A 133 5.98 -1.71 -1.87
CA LEU A 133 5.55 -2.89 -2.63
C LEU A 133 5.59 -4.17 -1.78
N TRP A 134 6.62 -4.33 -0.95
CA TRP A 134 6.73 -5.46 -0.05
C TRP A 134 5.56 -5.50 0.95
N VAL A 135 5.25 -4.37 1.58
CA VAL A 135 4.11 -4.23 2.48
C VAL A 135 2.79 -4.52 1.74
N CYS A 136 2.63 -4.05 0.49
CA CYS A 136 1.45 -4.35 -0.32
C CYS A 136 1.26 -5.86 -0.53
N VAL A 137 2.35 -6.57 -0.83
CA VAL A 137 2.32 -8.04 -1.04
C VAL A 137 1.97 -8.77 0.24
N LEU A 138 2.50 -8.33 1.40
CA LEU A 138 2.21 -8.92 2.70
C LEU A 138 0.74 -8.70 3.09
N ILE A 139 0.26 -7.46 3.08
CA ILE A 139 -1.11 -7.11 3.47
C ILE A 139 -2.13 -7.74 2.50
N SER A 140 -1.85 -7.74 1.20
CA SER A 140 -2.74 -8.46 0.28
C SER A 140 -2.72 -9.98 0.52
N GLY A 141 -1.61 -10.53 1.00
CA GLY A 141 -1.51 -11.95 1.36
C GLY A 141 -2.42 -12.29 2.54
N THR A 142 -2.39 -11.47 3.60
CA THR A 142 -3.24 -11.64 4.78
C THR A 142 -4.71 -11.46 4.43
N TYR A 143 -5.06 -10.48 3.60
CA TYR A 143 -6.43 -10.22 3.17
C TYR A 143 -7.06 -11.37 2.36
N ASN A 144 -6.30 -11.97 1.42
CA ASN A 144 -6.84 -13.10 0.65
C ASN A 144 -7.06 -14.33 1.53
N HIS A 145 -6.13 -14.61 2.45
CA HIS A 145 -6.30 -15.70 3.42
C HIS A 145 -7.51 -15.43 4.34
N ALA A 146 -7.70 -14.17 4.71
CA ALA A 146 -8.80 -13.73 5.53
C ALA A 146 -10.17 -13.94 4.89
N ARG A 147 -10.29 -13.55 3.62
CA ARG A 147 -11.50 -13.71 2.82
C ARG A 147 -11.85 -15.18 2.62
N GLU A 148 -10.85 -16.04 2.41
CA GLU A 148 -11.05 -17.48 2.29
C GLU A 148 -11.61 -18.10 3.57
N GLN A 149 -11.18 -17.63 4.74
CA GLN A 149 -11.72 -18.10 6.03
C GLN A 149 -13.13 -17.57 6.35
N GLN A 150 -13.55 -16.43 5.78
CA GLN A 150 -14.91 -15.91 5.94
C GLN A 150 -15.93 -16.61 5.03
N LEU A 151 -15.49 -17.17 3.89
CA LEU A 151 -16.33 -17.86 2.90
C LEU A 151 -16.44 -19.38 3.13
N ALA A 152 -15.70 -19.93 4.09
CA ALA A 152 -15.72 -21.33 4.51
C ALA A 152 -16.53 -21.53 5.79
#